data_AF-A0A9P9MK06-F1
#
_entry.id   AF-A0A9P9MK06-F1
#
_cell.length_a   1.000
_cell.length_b   1.000
_cell.length_c   1.000
_cell.angle_alpha   90.00
_cell.angle_beta   90.00
_cell.angle_gamma   90.00
#
_symmetry.space_group_name_H-M   'P 1'
#
loop_
_entity.id
_entity.type
_entity.pdbx_description
1 polymer ?
#
loop_
_entity_poly.entity_id
_entity_poly.type
_entity_poly.pdbx_seq_one_letter_code
_entity_poly.pdbx_strand_id
1 'polypeptide(L)' 'GFFSIVAYYTNNNSTLRDLPITLPQLIGSYTSKRIAKVVIETLNIFSINYKALSYYILNNIYTNNRAIISLA' A
#
# COMPACT_ATOMS: atom_id res chain seq x y z
N GLY A 1 -10.04 -8.62 -8.34
CA GLY A 1 -9.84 -7.21 -8.77
C GLY A 1 -8.38 -6.84 -8.66
N PHE A 2 -7.91 -5.81 -9.34
CA PHE A 2 -6.55 -5.32 -9.18
C PHE A 2 -6.47 -4.28 -8.06
N PHE A 3 -5.33 -4.23 -7.38
CA PHE A 3 -5.04 -3.26 -6.33
C PHE A 3 -3.68 -2.64 -6.63
N SER A 4 -3.62 -1.33 -6.88
CA SER A 4 -2.35 -0.65 -7.14
C SER A 4 -1.69 -0.21 -5.84
N ILE A 5 -0.36 -0.38 -5.77
CA ILE A 5 0.47 0.18 -4.71
C ILE A 5 1.40 1.20 -5.37
N VAL A 6 1.32 2.45 -4.91
CA VAL A 6 2.10 3.58 -5.42
C VAL A 6 2.78 4.25 -4.24
N ALA A 7 4.10 4.44 -4.31
CA ALA A 7 4.84 5.27 -3.35
C ALA A 7 4.72 6.73 -3.74
N TYR A 8 4.37 7.57 -2.76
CA TYR A 8 4.41 9.02 -2.89
C TYR A 8 5.54 9.55 -2.01
N TYR A 9 6.52 10.23 -2.60
CA TYR A 9 7.65 10.78 -1.88
C TYR A 9 8.17 12.07 -2.53
N THR A 10 8.91 12.85 -1.75
CA THR A 10 9.60 14.04 -2.25
C THR A 10 11.05 13.68 -2.52
N ASN A 11 11.56 14.00 -3.72
CA ASN A 11 12.96 13.76 -4.06
C ASN A 11 13.88 14.90 -3.57
N ASN A 12 15.19 14.78 -3.84
CA ASN A 12 16.20 15.76 -3.43
C ASN A 12 15.96 17.18 -3.99
N ASN A 13 15.11 17.33 -5.02
CA ASN A 13 14.76 18.62 -5.61
C ASN A 13 13.42 19.15 -5.08
N SER A 14 12.97 18.67 -3.92
CA SER A 14 11.68 19.02 -3.32
C SER A 14 10.47 18.76 -4.24
N THR A 15 10.62 17.87 -5.22
CA THR A 15 9.56 17.55 -6.18
C THR A 15 8.81 16.31 -5.72
N LEU A 16 7.47 16.40 -5.65
CA LEU A 16 6.62 15.24 -5.38
C LEU A 16 6.73 14.24 -6.54
N ARG A 17 6.91 12.97 -6.21
CA ARG A 17 6.99 11.86 -7.15
C ARG A 17 5.98 10.79 -6.77
N ASP A 18 5.35 10.24 -7.79
CA ASP A 18 4.57 9.03 -7.77
C ASP A 18 5.38 7.90 -8.42
N LEU A 19 5.65 6.84 -7.67
CA LEU A 19 6.35 5.66 -8.14
C LEU A 19 5.43 4.44 -8.02
N PRO A 20 4.88 3.95 -9.14
CA PRO A 20 4.15 2.69 -9.16
C PRO A 20 5.06 1.55 -8.71
N ILE A 21 4.70 0.87 -7.63
CA ILE A 21 5.46 -0.26 -7.09
C ILE A 21 4.99 -1.55 -7.75
N THR A 22 3.68 -1.79 -7.75
CA THR A 22 3.08 -3.02 -8.28
C THR A 22 1.57 -2.89 -8.48
N LEU A 23 1.00 -3.80 -9.26
CA LEU A 23 -0.44 -3.94 -9.51
C LEU A 23 -0.90 -5.39 -9.24
N PRO A 24 -0.89 -5.87 -7.99
CA PRO A 24 -1.31 -7.21 -7.65
C PRO A 24 -2.78 -7.45 -8.00
N GLN A 25 -3.04 -8.63 -8.57
CA GLN A 25 -4.38 -9.15 -8.70
C GLN A 25 -4.80 -9.81 -7.38
N LEU A 26 -5.84 -9.27 -6.74
CA LEU A 26 -6.49 -9.92 -5.62
C LEU A 26 -7.45 -10.98 -6.17
N ILE A 27 -7.00 -12.25 -6.09
CA ILE A 27 -7.78 -13.45 -6.40
C ILE A 27 -8.55 -13.87 -5.14
N GLY A 28 -9.86 -14.08 -5.27
CA GLY A 28 -10.76 -14.43 -4.17
C GLY A 28 -11.36 -13.23 -3.43
N SER A 29 -11.76 -13.42 -2.16
CA SER A 29 -12.49 -12.40 -1.39
C SER A 29 -11.65 -11.17 -1.04
N TYR A 30 -12.21 -10.00 -1.33
CA TYR A 30 -11.62 -8.68 -1.09
C TYR A 30 -11.76 -8.27 0.38
N THR A 31 -11.00 -8.91 1.27
CA THR A 31 -11.02 -8.64 2.72
C THR A 31 -9.86 -7.75 3.16
N SER A 32 -10.04 -7.00 4.25
CA SER A 32 -8.99 -6.13 4.82
C SER A 32 -7.71 -6.89 5.14
N LYS A 33 -7.83 -8.11 5.70
CA LYS A 33 -6.68 -8.97 6.04
C LYS A 33 -5.87 -9.35 4.80
N ARG A 34 -6.55 -9.64 3.68
CA ARG A 34 -5.86 -10.04 2.45
C ARG A 34 -5.16 -8.86 1.77
N ILE A 35 -5.77 -7.69 1.81
CA ILE A 35 -5.15 -6.45 1.33
C ILE A 35 -3.92 -6.13 2.18
N ALA A 36 -4.03 -6.19 3.51
CA ALA A 36 -2.90 -5.96 4.42
C ALA A 36 -1.75 -6.92 4.15
N LYS A 37 -2.04 -8.22 3.96
CA LYS A 37 -1.03 -9.23 3.60
C LYS A 37 -0.29 -8.86 2.31
N VAL A 38 -1.02 -8.52 1.25
CA VAL A 38 -0.41 -8.14 -0.05
C VAL A 38 0.43 -6.86 0.07
N VAL A 39 -0.02 -5.88 0.86
CA VAL A 39 0.75 -4.66 1.14
C VAL A 39 2.04 -5.01 1.88
N ILE A 40 2.00 -5.82 2.94
CA ILE A 40 3.20 -6.24 3.70
C ILE A 40 4.17 -7.00 2.81
N GLU A 41 3.70 -7.97 2.02
CA GLU A 41 4.53 -8.72 1.08
C GLU A 41 5.21 -7.79 0.07
N THR A 42 4.48 -6.82 -0.45
CA THR A 42 5.04 -5.81 -1.37
C THR A 42 6.10 -4.98 -0.66
N LEU A 43 5.83 -4.44 0.52
CA LEU A 43 6.80 -3.64 1.27
C LEU A 43 8.08 -4.44 1.57
N ASN A 44 7.95 -5.73 1.92
CA ASN A 44 9.09 -6.61 2.14
C ASN A 44 9.93 -6.84 0.87
N ILE A 45 9.31 -7.03 -0.30
CA ILE A 45 10.03 -7.17 -1.59
C ILE A 45 10.91 -5.95 -1.86
N PHE A 46 10.41 -4.76 -1.54
CA PHE A 46 11.12 -3.49 -1.74
C PHE A 46 11.96 -3.06 -0.54
N SER A 47 12.09 -3.91 0.49
CA SER A 47 12.80 -3.60 1.74
C SER A 47 12.32 -2.31 2.44
N ILE A 48 11.03 -2.00 2.33
CA ILE A 48 10.40 -0.83 2.94
C ILE A 48 9.84 -1.23 4.30
N ASN A 49 10.26 -0.54 5.35
CA ASN A 49 9.66 -0.70 6.68
C ASN A 49 8.33 0.04 6.74
N TYR A 50 7.22 -0.67 7.01
CA TYR A 50 5.89 -0.06 7.12
C TYR A 50 5.82 1.05 8.19
N LYS A 51 6.66 0.99 9.23
CA LYS A 51 6.75 2.02 10.28
C LYS A 51 7.37 3.33 9.79
N ALA A 52 8.05 3.32 8.64
CA ALA A 52 8.59 4.52 8.01
C ALA A 52 7.56 5.26 7.13
N LEU A 53 6.35 4.71 6.96
CA LEU A 53 5.30 5.30 6.14
C LEU A 53 4.48 6.32 6.96
N SER A 54 4.45 7.57 6.51
CA SER A 54 3.81 8.67 7.23
C SER A 54 2.28 8.73 7.04
N TYR A 55 1.76 8.34 5.88
CA TYR A 55 0.32 8.36 5.59
C TYR A 55 -0.04 7.42 4.44
N TYR A 56 -1.34 7.09 4.31
CA TYR A 56 -1.88 6.23 3.27
C TYR A 56 -3.02 6.96 2.54
N ILE A 57 -3.03 6.93 1.20
CA ILE A 57 -4.15 7.42 0.39
C ILE A 57 -4.98 6.22 -0.04
N LEU A 58 -6.25 6.18 0.37
CA LEU A 58 -7.17 5.09 0.08
C LEU A 58 -8.45 5.67 -0.52
N ASN A 59 -9.06 5.00 -1.49
CA ASN A 59 -10.48 5.24 -1.77
C ASN A 59 -11.25 4.76 -0.53
N ASN A 60 -12.12 5.62 0.03
CA ASN A 60 -12.75 5.47 1.35
C ASN A 60 -13.74 4.28 1.45
N ILE A 61 -13.24 3.07 1.18
CA ILE A 61 -13.91 1.79 1.26
C ILE A 61 -13.52 1.17 2.58
N TYR A 62 -14.51 0.72 3.35
CA TYR A 62 -14.35 0.17 4.70
C TYR A 62 -13.21 -0.87 4.81
N THR A 63 -13.10 -1.77 3.83
CA THR A 63 -12.09 -2.83 3.80
C THR A 63 -10.67 -2.29 3.68
N ASN A 64 -10.46 -1.20 2.96
CA ASN A 64 -9.14 -0.61 2.74
C ASN A 64 -8.67 0.12 4.01
N ASN A 65 -9.56 0.90 4.64
CA ASN A 65 -9.26 1.58 5.90
C ASN A 65 -8.90 0.56 7.00
N ARG A 66 -9.66 -0.55 7.09
CA ARG A 66 -9.36 -1.65 8.02
C ARG A 66 -8.05 -2.39 7.70
N ALA A 67 -7.61 -2.41 6.45
CA ALA A 67 -6.37 -3.07 6.05
C ALA A 67 -5.16 -2.36 6.67
N ILE A 68 -5.16 -1.02 6.68
CA ILE A 68 -4.08 -0.21 7.29
C ILE A 68 -3.99 -0.45 8.79
N ILE A 69 -5.12 -0.52 9.49
CA ILE A 69 -5.15 -0.89 10.92
C ILE A 69 -4.52 -2.28 11.15
N SER A 70 -4.63 -3.18 10.17
CA SER A 70 -4.10 -4.54 10.25
C SER A 70 -2.62 -4.65 9.84
N LEU A 71 -1.96 -3.55 9.46
CA LEU A 71 -0.51 -3.50 9.19
C LEU A 71 0.31 -3.39 10.49
N ALA A 72 -0.31 -2.92 11.58
CA ALA A 72 0.33 -2.59 12.85
C ALA A 72 0.62 -3.83 13.70
#